data_AF-A0A519SEQ1-F1
#
_entry.id   AF-A0A519SEQ1-F1
#
_cell.length_a   1.000
_cell.length_b   1.000
_cell.length_c   1.000
_cell.angle_alpha   90.00
_cell.angle_beta   90.00
_cell.angle_gamma   90.00
#
_symmetry.space_group_name_H-M   'P 1'
#
loop_
_entity.id
_entity.type
_entity.pdbx_description
1 polymer ?
#
loop_
_entity_poly.entity_id
_entity_poly.type
_entity_poly.pdbx_seq_one_letter_code
_entity_poly.pdbx_strand_id
1 'polypeptide(L)'
;MRTTHKLLSALLVAGTIGLASYSPHREAVDLLVTNATVYTVDSAFSKAQAFAVRNGRFVAVGTTADLQGRYQAARTVDARGKFIYPGFYDAHCHFYRYALGLRSANLVGATSWAETVGRLTQHRRQQPTAAWLTGRGWDQNDWPGQRFPTKDTLDALFPNVPVFIIRVDGHAALVNQKALDLAGVTAATPISGGVIGRDAQGHLTGLLVDNAV
;
A
#
# COMPACT_ATOMS: atom_id res chain seq x y z
N MET A 1 93.71 -42.34 40.23
CA MET A 1 93.36 -40.91 40.20
C MET A 1 92.94 -40.52 38.79
N ARG A 2 91.84 -39.75 38.67
CA ARG A 2 91.25 -39.09 37.48
C ARG A 2 90.48 -40.01 36.49
N THR A 3 89.18 -40.27 36.69
CA THR A 3 87.96 -39.47 36.33
C THR A 3 87.80 -39.14 34.85
N THR A 4 86.74 -39.63 34.22
CA THR A 4 85.84 -38.84 33.34
C THR A 4 84.51 -39.58 33.16
N HIS A 5 83.45 -39.02 33.75
CA HIS A 5 82.05 -39.41 33.53
C HIS A 5 81.55 -38.72 32.26
N LYS A 6 80.96 -39.46 31.32
CA LYS A 6 80.23 -38.90 30.17
C LYS A 6 78.79 -38.66 30.59
N LEU A 7 78.41 -37.38 30.76
CA LEU A 7 77.03 -36.94 30.97
C LEU A 7 76.29 -36.96 29.61
N LEU A 8 75.22 -37.75 29.50
CA LEU A 8 74.24 -37.64 28.42
C LEU A 8 73.34 -36.42 28.69
N SER A 9 73.35 -35.45 27.79
CA SER A 9 72.41 -34.34 27.79
C SER A 9 71.15 -34.75 27.02
N ALA A 10 70.04 -34.96 27.73
CA ALA A 10 68.73 -35.15 27.11
C ALA A 10 68.12 -33.77 26.79
N LEU A 11 67.99 -33.43 25.50
CA LEU A 11 67.23 -32.27 25.05
C LEU A 11 65.73 -32.59 25.14
N LEU A 12 65.01 -31.95 26.07
CA LEU A 12 63.55 -31.88 26.04
C LEU A 12 63.14 -30.80 25.03
N VAL A 13 62.59 -31.21 23.89
CA VAL A 13 61.88 -30.30 22.97
C VAL A 13 60.44 -30.18 23.47
N ALA A 14 60.12 -29.11 24.17
CA ALA A 14 58.75 -28.76 24.52
C ALA A 14 58.04 -28.23 23.26
N GLY A 15 57.31 -29.10 22.57
CA GLY A 15 56.46 -28.71 21.44
C GLY A 15 55.25 -27.92 21.92
N THR A 16 55.22 -26.61 21.64
CA THR A 16 54.01 -25.80 21.77
C THR A 16 53.04 -26.19 20.67
N ILE A 17 52.04 -27.00 21.00
CA ILE A 17 50.88 -27.24 20.13
C ILE A 17 50.11 -25.93 20.06
N GLY A 18 50.29 -25.18 18.97
CA GLY A 18 49.46 -24.02 18.68
C GLY A 18 48.02 -24.47 18.46
N LEU A 19 47.15 -24.18 19.42
CA LEU A 19 45.70 -24.31 19.25
C LEU A 19 45.25 -23.26 18.22
N ALA A 20 45.28 -23.63 16.94
CA ALA A 20 44.64 -22.86 15.90
C ALA A 20 43.14 -22.79 16.24
N SER A 21 42.67 -21.59 16.60
CA SER A 21 41.25 -21.35 16.87
C SER A 21 40.50 -21.54 15.56
N TYR A 22 39.84 -22.68 15.40
CA TYR A 22 38.93 -22.96 14.30
C TYR A 22 37.73 -22.03 14.43
N SER A 23 37.83 -20.87 13.79
CA SER A 23 36.67 -19.99 13.64
C SER A 23 35.79 -20.63 12.57
N PRO A 24 34.59 -21.13 12.92
CA PRO A 24 33.71 -21.70 11.92
C PRO A 24 33.44 -20.62 10.86
N HIS A 25 33.76 -20.94 9.61
CA HIS A 25 33.55 -20.04 8.49
C HIS A 25 32.04 -19.83 8.30
N ARG A 26 31.53 -18.70 8.77
CA ARG A 26 30.12 -18.35 8.62
C ARG A 26 29.85 -17.86 7.22
N GLU A 27 28.75 -18.30 6.64
CA GLU A 27 28.33 -17.85 5.31
C GLU A 27 27.86 -16.39 5.39
N ALA A 28 28.29 -15.55 4.44
CA ALA A 28 27.87 -14.16 4.37
C ALA A 28 26.42 -14.02 3.84
N VAL A 29 25.62 -13.18 4.50
CA VAL A 29 24.23 -12.83 4.12
C VAL A 29 23.95 -11.34 4.33
N ASP A 30 22.89 -10.83 3.71
CA ASP A 30 22.54 -9.40 3.80
C ASP A 30 21.82 -9.10 5.13
N LEU A 31 20.89 -9.96 5.50
CA LEU A 31 20.03 -9.80 6.66
C LEU A 31 19.87 -11.12 7.42
N LEU A 32 20.01 -11.05 8.73
CA LEU A 32 19.60 -12.10 9.66
C LEU A 32 18.57 -11.53 10.64
N VAL A 33 17.37 -12.09 10.67
CA VAL A 33 16.35 -11.76 11.67
C VAL A 33 16.29 -12.88 12.69
N THR A 34 16.34 -12.55 13.98
CA THR A 34 16.36 -13.50 15.09
C THR A 34 15.30 -13.22 16.13
N ASN A 35 15.11 -14.15 17.07
CA ASN A 35 14.21 -14.01 18.22
C ASN A 35 12.80 -13.56 17.81
N ALA A 36 12.24 -14.22 16.80
CA ALA A 36 10.90 -13.96 16.28
C ALA A 36 9.97 -15.17 16.51
N THR A 37 8.69 -15.00 16.24
CA THR A 37 7.79 -16.09 15.87
C THR A 37 7.44 -15.93 14.39
N VAL A 38 8.17 -16.64 13.53
CA VAL A 38 8.04 -16.56 12.06
C VAL A 38 7.03 -17.59 11.61
N TYR A 39 5.92 -17.17 11.01
CA TYR A 39 4.99 -18.07 10.33
C TYR A 39 5.45 -18.28 8.89
N THR A 40 5.74 -19.53 8.52
CA THR A 40 6.17 -19.89 7.16
C THR A 40 4.99 -20.06 6.20
N VAL A 41 3.84 -20.43 6.77
CA VAL A 41 2.60 -20.73 6.02
C VAL A 41 2.82 -21.86 5.00
N ASP A 42 3.67 -22.82 5.35
CA ASP A 42 3.76 -24.10 4.66
C ASP A 42 2.54 -25.00 4.96
N SER A 43 2.48 -26.19 4.37
CA SER A 43 1.35 -27.12 4.57
C SER A 43 1.16 -27.58 6.02
N ALA A 44 2.17 -27.41 6.88
CA ALA A 44 2.11 -27.74 8.29
C ALA A 44 1.88 -26.50 9.18
N PHE A 45 1.74 -25.32 8.59
CA PHE A 45 1.71 -24.03 9.29
C PHE A 45 2.87 -23.88 10.28
N SER A 46 4.07 -24.28 9.85
CA SER A 46 5.24 -24.31 10.72
C SER A 46 5.64 -22.92 11.23
N LYS A 47 6.27 -22.92 12.40
CA LYS A 47 6.84 -21.72 13.02
C LYS A 47 8.34 -21.86 13.14
N ALA A 48 9.05 -20.76 12.96
CA ALA A 48 10.48 -20.65 13.17
C ALA A 48 10.82 -19.46 14.07
N GLN A 49 12.08 -19.36 14.49
CA GLN A 49 12.56 -18.29 15.37
C GLN A 49 13.41 -17.25 14.66
N ALA A 50 13.94 -17.60 13.49
CA ALA A 50 14.88 -16.78 12.74
C ALA A 50 14.85 -17.12 11.25
N PHE A 51 15.33 -16.20 10.42
CA PHE A 51 15.60 -16.43 9.01
C PHE A 51 16.76 -15.57 8.49
N ALA A 52 17.44 -16.05 7.46
CA ALA A 52 18.52 -15.35 6.77
C ALA A 52 18.12 -15.02 5.32
N VAL A 53 18.48 -13.84 4.85
CA VAL A 53 18.18 -13.33 3.49
C VAL A 53 19.46 -12.94 2.77
N ARG A 54 19.56 -13.36 1.52
CA ARG A 54 20.62 -12.97 0.58
C ARG A 54 20.02 -12.65 -0.78
N ASN A 55 20.37 -11.50 -1.36
CA ASN A 55 19.84 -11.00 -2.63
C ASN A 55 18.30 -11.01 -2.70
N GLY A 56 17.67 -10.56 -1.60
CA GLY A 56 16.20 -10.50 -1.49
C GLY A 56 15.49 -11.86 -1.40
N ARG A 57 16.22 -12.97 -1.23
CA ARG A 57 15.66 -14.32 -1.08
C ARG A 57 16.01 -14.93 0.27
N PHE A 58 15.09 -15.67 0.86
CA PHE A 58 15.37 -16.49 2.04
C PHE A 58 16.36 -17.60 1.68
N VAL A 59 17.46 -17.70 2.42
CA VAL A 59 18.46 -18.77 2.26
C VAL A 59 18.42 -19.79 3.40
N ALA A 60 17.81 -19.42 4.54
CA ALA A 60 17.51 -20.34 5.62
C ALA A 60 16.40 -19.78 6.51
N VAL A 61 15.65 -20.70 7.14
CA VAL A 61 14.62 -20.43 8.15
C VAL A 61 14.78 -21.49 9.24
N GLY A 62 14.81 -21.11 10.51
CA GLY A 62 15.15 -22.05 11.58
C GLY A 62 15.17 -21.44 12.98
N THR A 63 15.99 -22.03 13.85
CA THR A 63 16.17 -21.52 15.22
C THR A 63 17.13 -20.33 15.25
N THR A 64 17.03 -19.48 16.27
CA THR A 64 17.95 -18.35 16.42
C THR A 64 19.40 -18.81 16.57
N ALA A 65 19.63 -19.81 17.41
CA ALA A 65 20.97 -20.32 17.70
C ALA A 65 21.65 -20.89 16.46
N ASP A 66 20.95 -21.71 15.67
CA ASP A 66 21.47 -22.31 14.45
C ASP A 66 21.90 -21.24 13.43
N LEU A 67 21.01 -20.29 13.13
CA LEU A 67 21.30 -19.29 12.10
C LEU A 67 22.38 -18.28 12.53
N GLN A 68 22.48 -17.93 13.82
CA GLN A 68 23.57 -17.09 14.33
C GLN A 68 24.94 -17.78 14.26
N GLY A 69 24.96 -19.10 14.44
CA GLY A 69 26.18 -19.92 14.32
C GLY A 69 26.62 -20.09 12.87
N ARG A 70 25.66 -20.19 11.94
CA ARG A 70 25.91 -20.47 10.53
C ARG A 70 26.20 -19.24 9.67
N TYR A 71 25.59 -18.09 9.99
CA TYR A 71 25.62 -16.91 9.11
C TYR A 71 26.30 -15.70 9.76
N GLN A 72 27.06 -14.97 8.95
CA GLN A 72 27.55 -13.63 9.25
C GLN A 72 26.75 -12.64 8.41
N ALA A 73 25.87 -11.87 9.04
CA ALA A 73 25.02 -10.92 8.33
C ALA A 73 25.64 -9.52 8.27
N ALA A 74 25.41 -8.80 7.17
CA ALA A 74 25.69 -7.36 7.09
C ALA A 74 24.77 -6.57 8.03
N ARG A 75 23.52 -7.05 8.23
CA ARG A 75 22.56 -6.50 9.19
C ARG A 75 21.90 -7.62 9.99
N THR A 76 21.88 -7.48 11.31
CA THR A 76 21.11 -8.36 12.19
C THR A 76 19.97 -7.58 12.84
N VAL A 77 18.78 -8.18 12.91
CA VAL A 77 17.60 -7.62 13.57
C VAL A 77 17.09 -8.61 14.61
N ASP A 78 17.10 -8.19 15.87
CA ASP A 78 16.41 -8.90 16.95
C ASP A 78 14.93 -8.48 16.96
N ALA A 79 14.04 -9.43 16.67
CA ALA A 79 12.60 -9.20 16.61
C ALA A 79 11.93 -9.16 17.99
N ARG A 80 12.64 -9.47 19.08
CA ARG A 80 12.15 -9.36 20.48
C ARG A 80 10.86 -10.15 20.73
N GLY A 81 10.79 -11.36 20.24
CA GLY A 81 9.65 -12.27 20.30
C GLY A 81 8.48 -11.90 19.37
N LYS A 82 8.59 -10.85 18.55
CA LYS A 82 7.49 -10.41 17.68
C LYS A 82 7.18 -11.43 16.58
N PHE A 83 5.93 -11.39 16.15
CA PHE A 83 5.44 -12.21 15.05
C PHE A 83 5.86 -11.65 13.70
N ILE A 84 6.23 -12.53 12.78
CA ILE A 84 6.55 -12.21 11.39
C ILE A 84 5.71 -13.11 10.49
N TYR A 85 5.08 -12.49 9.49
CA TYR A 85 4.22 -13.16 8.51
C TYR A 85 4.75 -12.87 7.10
N PRO A 86 4.42 -13.72 6.11
CA PRO A 86 4.58 -13.35 4.70
C PRO A 86 3.82 -12.05 4.42
N GLY A 87 4.38 -11.21 3.55
CA GLY A 87 3.67 -10.02 3.07
C GLY A 87 2.37 -10.41 2.38
N PHE A 88 1.34 -9.56 2.50
CA PHE A 88 0.08 -9.80 1.79
C PHE A 88 0.30 -9.71 0.27
N TYR A 89 -0.30 -10.66 -0.45
CA TYR A 89 -0.34 -10.68 -1.91
C TYR A 89 -1.79 -10.58 -2.35
N ASP A 90 -2.12 -9.51 -3.07
CA ASP A 90 -3.45 -9.32 -3.66
C ASP A 90 -3.45 -9.86 -5.10
N ALA A 91 -4.13 -10.98 -5.30
CA ALA A 91 -4.20 -11.65 -6.60
C ALA A 91 -5.13 -10.96 -7.60
N HIS A 92 -5.98 -10.04 -7.16
CA HIS A 92 -6.92 -9.35 -8.04
C HIS A 92 -7.21 -7.93 -7.53
N CYS A 93 -6.49 -6.96 -8.10
CA CYS A 93 -6.74 -5.55 -7.82
C CYS A 93 -6.79 -4.70 -9.10
N HIS A 94 -7.54 -3.60 -9.03
CA HIS A 94 -7.52 -2.55 -10.05
C HIS A 94 -6.55 -1.44 -9.62
N PHE A 95 -5.24 -1.74 -9.59
CA PHE A 95 -4.22 -0.85 -9.02
C PHE A 95 -4.24 0.57 -9.61
N TYR A 96 -4.40 0.69 -10.92
CA TYR A 96 -4.53 1.99 -11.59
C TYR A 96 -5.76 2.78 -11.12
N ARG A 97 -6.94 2.13 -11.02
CA ARG A 97 -8.16 2.77 -10.51
C ARG A 97 -8.03 3.15 -9.04
N TYR A 98 -7.36 2.33 -8.24
CA TYR A 98 -7.06 2.65 -6.84
C TYR A 98 -6.21 3.92 -6.74
N ALA A 99 -5.13 4.03 -7.53
CA ALA A 99 -4.29 5.23 -7.57
C ALA A 99 -5.06 6.49 -8.00
N LEU A 100 -5.96 6.39 -8.98
CA LEU A 100 -6.86 7.49 -9.34
C LEU A 100 -7.83 7.86 -8.21
N GLY A 101 -8.34 6.86 -7.48
CA GLY A 101 -9.19 7.05 -6.31
C GLY A 101 -8.50 7.83 -5.20
N LEU A 102 -7.21 7.56 -4.94
CA LEU A 102 -6.40 8.30 -3.95
C LEU A 102 -6.26 9.80 -4.27
N ARG A 103 -6.46 10.17 -5.55
CA ARG A 103 -6.41 11.57 -6.00
C ARG A 103 -7.78 12.25 -6.04
N SER A 104 -8.87 11.54 -5.77
CA SER A 104 -10.23 12.09 -5.81
C SER A 104 -10.65 12.61 -4.44
N ALA A 105 -11.53 13.61 -4.41
CA ALA A 105 -12.15 14.07 -3.17
C ALA A 105 -12.94 12.93 -2.50
N ASN A 106 -12.70 12.68 -1.21
CA ASN A 106 -13.46 11.72 -0.44
C ASN A 106 -14.78 12.35 0.07
N LEU A 107 -15.89 11.89 -0.47
CA LEU A 107 -17.23 12.40 -0.16
C LEU A 107 -18.03 11.43 0.72
N VAL A 108 -17.44 10.29 1.13
CA VAL A 108 -18.09 9.30 1.99
C VAL A 108 -18.49 9.91 3.33
N GLY A 109 -19.73 9.69 3.73
CA GLY A 109 -20.28 10.18 5.00
C GLY A 109 -20.51 11.68 5.05
N ALA A 110 -20.51 12.38 3.91
CA ALA A 110 -21.03 13.74 3.87
C ALA A 110 -22.54 13.72 4.11
N THR A 111 -23.02 14.53 5.05
CA THR A 111 -24.41 14.54 5.55
C THR A 111 -25.30 15.57 4.86
N SER A 112 -24.74 16.33 3.92
CA SER A 112 -25.49 17.30 3.12
C SER A 112 -24.78 17.64 1.80
N TRP A 113 -25.52 18.26 0.88
CA TRP A 113 -24.95 18.83 -0.34
C TRP A 113 -23.91 19.92 -0.03
N ALA A 114 -24.20 20.78 0.95
CA ALA A 114 -23.29 21.85 1.38
C ALA A 114 -21.95 21.28 1.89
N GLU A 115 -21.99 20.20 2.68
CA GLU A 115 -20.78 19.53 3.15
C GLU A 115 -20.00 18.90 1.99
N THR A 116 -20.70 18.24 1.05
CA THR A 116 -20.10 17.66 -0.16
C THR A 116 -19.34 18.72 -0.96
N VAL A 117 -19.96 19.88 -1.19
CA VAL A 117 -19.35 21.02 -1.88
C VAL A 117 -18.18 21.61 -1.10
N GLY A 118 -18.28 21.66 0.24
CA GLY A 118 -17.18 22.10 1.11
C GLY A 118 -15.95 21.21 0.95
N ARG A 119 -16.13 19.89 0.96
CA ARG A 119 -15.05 18.91 0.75
C ARG A 119 -14.44 19.02 -0.64
N LEU A 120 -15.25 19.22 -1.69
CA LEU A 120 -14.77 19.47 -3.06
C LEU A 120 -13.94 20.75 -3.16
N THR A 121 -14.41 21.83 -2.53
CA THR A 121 -13.71 23.12 -2.51
C THR A 121 -12.37 23.01 -1.79
N GLN A 122 -12.33 22.31 -0.65
CA GLN A 122 -11.08 22.03 0.06
C GLN A 122 -10.12 21.21 -0.80
N HIS A 123 -10.60 20.15 -1.43
CA HIS A 123 -9.79 19.31 -2.30
C HIS A 123 -9.22 20.10 -3.50
N ARG A 124 -10.04 20.96 -4.12
CA ARG A 124 -9.60 21.84 -5.21
C ARG A 124 -8.47 22.78 -4.78
N ARG A 125 -8.50 23.29 -3.54
CA ARG A 125 -7.41 24.14 -2.98
C ARG A 125 -6.11 23.35 -2.80
N GLN A 126 -6.20 22.07 -2.46
CA GLN A 126 -5.03 21.19 -2.33
C GLN A 126 -4.46 20.75 -3.70
N GLN A 127 -5.28 20.80 -4.75
CA GLN A 127 -4.91 20.39 -6.12
C GLN A 127 -5.29 21.49 -7.14
N PRO A 128 -4.70 22.70 -7.06
CA PRO A 128 -5.13 23.86 -7.85
C PRO A 128 -4.79 23.76 -9.35
N THR A 129 -3.92 22.84 -9.75
CA THR A 129 -3.52 22.63 -11.15
C THR A 129 -4.13 21.37 -11.76
N ALA A 130 -4.92 20.60 -11.01
CA ALA A 130 -5.62 19.45 -11.57
C ALA A 130 -6.58 19.89 -12.67
N ALA A 131 -6.50 19.22 -13.83
CA ALA A 131 -7.31 19.52 -15.00
C ALA A 131 -8.80 19.19 -14.78
N TRP A 132 -9.08 18.21 -13.93
CA TRP A 132 -10.43 17.80 -13.52
C TRP A 132 -10.54 17.82 -11.99
N LEU A 133 -11.71 18.20 -11.48
CA LEU A 133 -12.06 18.05 -10.08
C LEU A 133 -12.93 16.80 -9.93
N THR A 134 -12.35 15.71 -9.44
CA THR A 134 -13.05 14.44 -9.24
C THR A 134 -13.34 14.16 -7.78
N GLY A 135 -14.40 13.40 -7.51
CA GLY A 135 -14.76 12.96 -6.17
C GLY A 135 -15.57 11.68 -6.18
N ARG A 136 -15.63 10.97 -5.04
CA ARG A 136 -16.45 9.77 -4.91
C ARG A 136 -17.03 9.64 -3.52
N GLY A 137 -18.24 9.07 -3.44
CA GLY A 137 -18.80 8.57 -2.19
C GLY A 137 -19.96 9.39 -1.62
N TRP A 138 -20.45 10.39 -2.35
CA TRP A 138 -21.63 11.13 -1.92
C TRP A 138 -22.85 10.21 -1.93
N ASP A 139 -23.76 10.40 -0.97
CA ASP A 139 -25.03 9.68 -0.90
C ASP A 139 -26.12 10.63 -0.43
N GLN A 140 -27.04 10.98 -1.34
CA GLN A 140 -28.17 11.84 -1.00
C GLN A 140 -29.15 11.18 -0.02
N ASN A 141 -29.14 9.85 0.12
CA ASN A 141 -30.01 9.16 1.07
C ASN A 141 -29.71 9.53 2.53
N ASP A 142 -28.47 9.94 2.81
CA ASP A 142 -28.03 10.41 4.13
C ASP A 142 -28.34 11.91 4.35
N TRP A 143 -28.89 12.60 3.36
CA TRP A 143 -29.12 14.05 3.42
C TRP A 143 -30.56 14.39 3.76
N PRO A 144 -30.81 15.52 4.46
CA PRO A 144 -32.16 16.04 4.64
C PRO A 144 -32.89 16.21 3.30
N GLY A 145 -34.09 15.62 3.20
CA GLY A 145 -34.94 15.67 2.00
C GLY A 145 -34.61 14.64 0.92
N GLN A 146 -33.47 13.94 1.00
CA GLN A 146 -33.08 12.83 0.12
C GLN A 146 -33.20 13.11 -1.38
N ARG A 147 -32.92 14.35 -1.77
CA ARG A 147 -33.02 14.79 -3.17
C ARG A 147 -31.64 14.80 -3.82
N PHE A 148 -31.60 14.38 -5.07
CA PHE A 148 -30.43 14.59 -5.90
C PHE A 148 -30.14 16.09 -6.05
N PRO A 149 -28.86 16.49 -5.94
CA PRO A 149 -28.45 17.86 -6.22
C PRO A 149 -28.50 18.16 -7.72
N THR A 150 -28.45 19.44 -8.07
CA THR A 150 -28.24 19.92 -9.44
C THR A 150 -26.83 20.49 -9.59
N LYS A 151 -26.38 20.64 -10.83
CA LYS A 151 -25.07 21.18 -11.18
C LYS A 151 -24.88 22.65 -10.83
N ASP A 152 -25.93 23.40 -10.53
CA ASP A 152 -25.89 24.87 -10.40
C ASP A 152 -24.83 25.37 -9.41
N THR A 153 -24.68 24.69 -8.26
CA THR A 153 -23.63 25.04 -7.28
C THR A 153 -22.23 24.75 -7.82
N LEU A 154 -22.06 23.67 -8.59
CA LEU A 154 -20.77 23.33 -9.21
C LEU A 154 -20.44 24.27 -10.37
N ASP A 155 -21.45 24.68 -11.14
CA ASP A 155 -21.31 25.65 -12.23
C ASP A 155 -20.85 27.00 -11.68
N ALA A 156 -21.45 27.46 -10.59
CA ALA A 156 -21.09 28.74 -9.95
C ALA A 156 -19.68 28.71 -9.34
N LEU A 157 -19.29 27.62 -8.68
CA LEU A 157 -17.99 27.53 -7.98
C LEU A 157 -16.83 27.15 -8.90
N PHE A 158 -17.10 26.37 -9.95
CA PHE A 158 -16.08 25.79 -10.82
C PHE A 158 -16.40 26.01 -12.31
N PRO A 159 -16.65 27.26 -12.76
CA PRO A 159 -17.14 27.52 -14.12
C PRO A 159 -16.14 27.09 -15.21
N ASN A 160 -14.84 27.12 -14.89
CA ASN A 160 -13.76 26.82 -15.83
C ASN A 160 -13.06 25.48 -15.56
N VAL A 161 -13.53 24.71 -14.57
CA VAL A 161 -12.93 23.42 -14.19
C VAL A 161 -14.01 22.34 -14.35
N PRO A 162 -13.81 21.31 -15.18
CA PRO A 162 -14.77 20.24 -15.27
C PRO A 162 -14.81 19.45 -13.96
N VAL A 163 -16.02 19.24 -13.44
CA VAL A 163 -16.29 18.52 -12.20
C VAL A 163 -17.02 17.22 -12.50
N PHE A 164 -16.57 16.12 -11.91
CA PHE A 164 -17.20 14.81 -12.03
C PHE A 164 -17.16 14.06 -10.69
N ILE A 165 -18.32 13.92 -10.03
CA ILE A 165 -18.41 13.27 -8.72
C ILE A 165 -19.30 12.04 -8.76
N ILE A 166 -18.77 10.91 -8.32
CA ILE A 166 -19.44 9.60 -8.36
C ILE A 166 -20.14 9.32 -7.04
N ARG A 167 -21.38 8.86 -7.10
CA ARG A 167 -22.18 8.41 -5.96
C ARG A 167 -21.55 7.19 -5.29
N VAL A 168 -21.89 6.94 -4.02
CA VAL A 168 -21.36 5.81 -3.23
C VAL A 168 -21.43 4.44 -3.93
N ASP A 169 -22.50 4.19 -4.69
CA ASP A 169 -22.76 2.93 -5.40
C ASP A 169 -22.03 2.81 -6.74
N GLY A 170 -21.51 3.91 -7.29
CA GLY A 170 -20.92 3.94 -8.62
C GLY A 170 -21.91 3.99 -9.78
N HIS A 171 -23.22 4.08 -9.51
CA HIS A 171 -24.29 4.06 -10.53
C HIS A 171 -24.82 5.44 -10.88
N ALA A 172 -24.47 6.47 -10.12
CA ALA A 172 -24.80 7.85 -10.46
C ALA A 172 -23.57 8.75 -10.38
N ALA A 173 -23.57 9.79 -11.20
CA ALA A 173 -22.62 10.88 -11.14
C ALA A 173 -23.34 12.23 -11.18
N LEU A 174 -22.75 13.23 -10.54
CA LEU A 174 -23.10 14.63 -10.76
C LEU A 174 -21.93 15.32 -11.47
N VAL A 175 -22.24 16.01 -12.56
CA VAL A 175 -21.28 16.75 -13.37
C VAL A 175 -21.70 18.20 -13.53
N ASN A 176 -20.72 19.09 -13.72
CA ASN A 176 -21.01 20.49 -14.03
C ASN A 176 -21.17 20.72 -15.55
N GLN A 177 -21.64 21.91 -15.96
CA GLN A 177 -21.83 22.26 -17.36
C GLN A 177 -20.54 22.12 -18.16
N LYS A 178 -19.39 22.52 -17.58
CA LYS A 178 -18.09 22.39 -18.25
C LYS A 178 -17.78 20.93 -18.62
N ALA A 179 -18.10 19.98 -17.76
CA ALA A 179 -17.91 18.56 -18.04
C ALA A 179 -18.90 18.04 -19.11
N LEU A 180 -20.17 18.48 -19.07
CA LEU A 180 -21.16 18.16 -20.09
C LEU A 180 -20.75 18.68 -21.48
N ASP A 181 -20.29 19.92 -21.56
CA ASP A 181 -19.83 20.56 -22.79
C ASP A 181 -18.63 19.82 -23.40
N LEU A 182 -17.66 19.44 -22.56
CA LEU A 182 -16.49 18.65 -23.00
C LEU A 182 -16.88 17.27 -23.51
N ALA A 183 -17.94 16.68 -22.95
CA ALA A 183 -18.46 15.38 -23.38
C ALA A 183 -19.43 15.48 -24.57
N GLY A 184 -19.83 16.68 -24.98
CA GLY A 184 -20.84 16.88 -26.03
C GLY A 184 -22.25 16.41 -25.63
N VAL A 185 -22.54 16.33 -24.32
CA VAL A 185 -23.84 15.90 -23.81
C VAL A 185 -24.82 17.06 -23.83
N THR A 186 -25.97 16.86 -24.45
CA THR A 186 -27.02 17.86 -24.61
C THR A 186 -28.38 17.34 -24.13
N ALA A 187 -29.34 18.25 -24.04
CA ALA A 187 -30.74 17.90 -23.86
C ALA A 187 -31.34 17.11 -25.05
N ALA A 188 -30.61 16.80 -26.11
CA ALA A 188 -31.10 15.90 -27.17
C ALA A 188 -30.35 14.56 -27.20
N THR A 189 -29.34 14.37 -26.34
CA THR A 189 -28.51 13.17 -26.36
C THR A 189 -29.35 11.91 -26.07
N PRO A 190 -29.40 10.94 -27.00
CA PRO A 190 -30.11 9.69 -26.78
C PRO A 190 -29.35 8.82 -25.77
N ILE A 191 -30.07 8.08 -24.94
CA ILE A 191 -29.46 7.14 -23.99
C ILE A 191 -30.32 5.89 -23.85
N SER A 192 -29.66 4.73 -23.78
CA SER A 192 -30.30 3.44 -23.53
C SER A 192 -29.70 2.82 -22.27
N GLY A 193 -30.54 2.34 -21.36
CA GLY A 193 -30.11 1.74 -20.09
C GLY A 193 -29.48 2.73 -19.10
N GLY A 194 -29.89 4.00 -19.15
CA GLY A 194 -29.41 5.04 -18.23
C GLY A 194 -30.26 6.30 -18.29
N VAL A 195 -29.92 7.30 -17.47
CA VAL A 195 -30.67 8.57 -17.39
C VAL A 195 -29.73 9.76 -17.45
N ILE A 196 -30.06 10.71 -18.31
CA ILE A 196 -29.51 12.07 -18.28
C ILE A 196 -30.56 12.97 -17.63
N GLY A 197 -30.29 13.41 -16.40
CA GLY A 197 -31.23 14.16 -15.57
C GLY A 197 -31.59 15.53 -16.16
N ARG A 198 -32.88 15.85 -16.10
CA ARG A 198 -33.45 17.12 -16.58
C ARG A 198 -34.41 17.71 -15.56
N ASP A 199 -34.47 19.03 -15.51
CA ASP A 199 -35.49 19.75 -14.74
C ASP A 199 -36.83 19.79 -15.49
N ALA A 200 -37.84 20.43 -14.88
CA ALA A 200 -39.17 20.56 -15.46
C ALA A 200 -39.21 21.41 -16.75
N GLN A 201 -38.16 22.20 -17.00
CA GLN A 201 -37.99 23.04 -18.19
C GLN A 201 -37.17 22.34 -19.28
N GLY A 202 -36.67 21.13 -18.99
CA GLY A 202 -35.88 20.32 -19.92
C GLY A 202 -34.38 20.63 -19.90
N HIS A 203 -33.89 21.50 -19.01
CA HIS A 203 -32.48 21.77 -18.87
C HIS A 203 -31.77 20.62 -18.15
N LEU A 204 -30.51 20.37 -18.51
CA LEU A 204 -29.70 19.33 -17.89
C LEU A 204 -29.44 19.68 -16.42
N THR A 205 -29.72 18.76 -15.50
CA THR A 205 -29.38 18.94 -14.08
C THR A 205 -27.95 18.56 -13.75
N GLY A 206 -27.26 17.89 -14.68
CA GLY A 206 -25.93 17.31 -14.47
C GLY A 206 -25.94 15.95 -13.77
N LEU A 207 -27.11 15.41 -13.42
CA LEU A 207 -27.22 14.04 -12.91
C LEU A 207 -27.13 13.04 -14.08
N LEU A 208 -26.25 12.06 -13.96
CA LEU A 208 -26.08 10.94 -14.89
C LEU A 208 -26.27 9.64 -14.13
N VAL A 209 -26.99 8.67 -14.70
CA VAL A 209 -27.28 7.37 -14.07
C VAL A 209 -27.01 6.22 -15.05
N ASP A 210 -26.42 5.14 -14.53
CA ASP A 210 -26.06 3.90 -15.24
C ASP A 210 -25.28 4.16 -16.53
N ASN A 211 -25.77 3.75 -17.70
CA ASN A 211 -25.06 3.91 -18.97
C ASN A 211 -24.80 5.37 -19.37
N ALA A 212 -25.37 6.35 -18.66
CA ALA A 212 -25.09 7.76 -18.88
C ALA A 212 -23.79 8.26 -18.20
N VAL A 213 -23.23 7.48 -17.26
CA VAL A 213 -21.99 7.79 -16.50
C VAL A 213 -20.76 7.38 -17.31
#